data_AF-A0A814VFA5-F1
#
_entry.id   AF-A0A814VFA5-F1
#
_cell.length_a   1.000
_cell.length_b   1.000
_cell.length_c   1.000
_cell.angle_alpha   90.00
_cell.angle_beta   90.00
_cell.angle_gamma   90.00
#
_symmetry.space_group_name_H-M   'P 1'
#
loop_
_entity.id
_entity.type
_entity.pdbx_description
1 polymer ?
#
loop_
_entity_poly.entity_id
_entity_poly.type
_entity_poly.pdbx_seq_one_letter_code
_entity_poly.pdbx_strand_id
1 'polypeptide(L)'
;MSIALALNLVYLLSLVLQPFMPTTSNEIREQLNMKESNYGLDNAFHCYLPAGHTVGKAQPLFKRVETALVEQYRARFAGQKK
;
A
#
# COMPACT_ATOMS: atom_id res chain seq x y z
N MET A 1 19.62 2.46 -11.87
CA MET A 1 18.55 1.77 -12.64
C MET A 1 17.59 0.98 -11.76
N SER A 2 18.04 0.24 -10.75
CA SER A 2 17.19 -0.63 -9.92
C SER A 2 16.07 0.10 -9.14
N ILE A 3 16.34 1.28 -8.59
CA ILE A 3 15.36 2.02 -7.76
C ILE A 3 14.14 2.46 -8.56
N ALA A 4 14.33 2.99 -9.78
CA ALA A 4 13.22 3.42 -10.63
C ALA A 4 12.30 2.25 -11.03
N LEU A 5 12.90 1.09 -11.33
CA LEU A 5 12.14 -0.13 -11.61
C LEU A 5 11.31 -0.57 -10.39
N ALA A 6 11.92 -0.56 -9.20
CA ALA A 6 11.23 -0.89 -7.95
C ALA A 6 10.05 0.06 -7.67
N LEU A 7 10.22 1.36 -7.91
CA LEU A 7 9.12 2.34 -7.73
C LEU A 7 7.96 2.08 -8.68
N ASN A 8 8.25 1.75 -9.95
CA ASN A 8 7.23 1.38 -10.92
C ASN A 8 6.49 0.09 -10.54
N LEU A 9 7.22 -0.89 -9.99
CA LEU A 9 6.63 -2.11 -9.44
C LEU A 9 5.73 -1.81 -8.24
N VAL A 10 6.17 -0.94 -7.32
CA VAL A 10 5.37 -0.51 -6.16
C VAL A 10 4.11 0.23 -6.61
N TYR A 11 4.17 1.03 -7.67
CA TYR A 11 2.98 1.65 -8.26
C TYR A 11 1.99 0.60 -8.78
N LEU A 12 2.47 -0.40 -9.53
CA LEU A 12 1.63 -1.50 -9.99
C LEU A 12 1.00 -2.27 -8.81
N LEU A 13 1.76 -2.53 -7.75
CA LEU A 13 1.23 -3.13 -6.52
C LEU A 13 0.10 -2.29 -5.91
N SER A 14 0.18 -0.96 -5.96
CA SER A 14 -0.92 -0.10 -5.50
C SER A 14 -2.20 -0.37 -6.32
N LEU A 15 -2.11 -0.57 -7.63
CA LEU A 15 -3.27 -0.87 -8.49
C LEU A 15 -3.89 -2.23 -8.11
N VAL A 16 -3.05 -3.26 -7.95
CA VAL A 16 -3.49 -4.62 -7.59
C VAL A 16 -4.07 -4.70 -6.18
N LEU A 17 -3.53 -3.91 -5.24
CA LEU A 17 -3.99 -3.87 -3.85
C LEU A 17 -5.30 -3.09 -3.67
N GLN A 18 -5.68 -2.22 -4.62
CA GLN A 18 -6.87 -1.36 -4.50
C GLN A 18 -8.15 -2.09 -4.04
N PRO A 19 -8.55 -3.25 -4.63
CA PRO A 19 -9.77 -3.95 -4.21
C PRO A 19 -9.67 -4.63 -2.83
N PHE A 20 -8.46 -4.86 -2.30
CA PHE A 20 -8.26 -5.56 -1.02
C PHE A 20 -7.91 -4.61 0.13
N MET A 21 -7.12 -3.57 -0.16
CA MET A 21 -6.57 -2.62 0.80
C MET A 21 -6.57 -1.20 0.19
N PRO A 22 -7.75 -0.57 0.03
CA PRO A 22 -7.87 0.73 -0.62
C PRO A 22 -7.08 1.84 0.10
N THR A 23 -7.06 1.81 1.44
CA THR A 23 -6.31 2.78 2.25
C THR A 23 -4.81 2.68 1.99
N THR A 24 -4.24 1.47 2.06
CA THR A 24 -2.81 1.25 1.82
C THR A 24 -2.42 1.55 0.38
N SER A 25 -3.29 1.23 -0.59
CA SER A 25 -3.08 1.61 -1.99
C SER A 25 -2.95 3.12 -2.14
N ASN A 26 -3.85 3.89 -1.51
CA ASN A 26 -3.79 5.34 -1.52
C ASN A 26 -2.53 5.87 -0.82
N GLU A 27 -2.16 5.33 0.34
CA GLU A 27 -0.92 5.70 1.03
C GLU A 27 0.32 5.46 0.17
N ILE A 28 0.39 4.34 -0.57
CA ILE A 28 1.47 4.07 -1.52
C ILE A 28 1.51 5.16 -2.60
N ARG A 29 0.36 5.49 -3.20
CA ARG A 29 0.27 6.51 -4.26
C ARG A 29 0.64 7.90 -3.76
N GLU A 30 0.24 8.27 -2.54
CA GLU A 30 0.63 9.51 -1.88
C GLU A 30 2.14 9.58 -1.68
N GLN A 31 2.76 8.50 -1.18
CA GLN A 31 4.21 8.42 -1.03
C GLN A 31 4.94 8.50 -2.37
N LEU A 32 4.34 7.95 -3.44
CA LEU A 32 4.85 8.08 -4.81
C LEU A 32 4.50 9.42 -5.46
N ASN A 33 3.76 10.31 -4.79
CA ASN A 33 3.27 11.58 -5.34
C ASN A 33 2.45 11.42 -6.64
N MET A 34 1.60 10.40 -6.68
CA MET A 34 0.70 10.09 -7.79
C MET A 34 -0.75 10.33 -7.35
N LYS A 35 -1.37 11.40 -7.85
CA LYS A 35 -2.73 11.80 -7.42
C LYS A 35 -3.85 11.16 -8.24
N GLU A 36 -3.55 10.67 -9.44
CA GLU A 36 -4.55 10.15 -10.37
C GLU A 36 -4.47 8.62 -10.50
N SER A 37 -5.64 7.98 -10.47
CA SER A 37 -5.82 6.55 -10.73
C SER A 37 -6.22 6.30 -12.18
N ASN A 38 -5.67 7.07 -13.13
CA ASN A 38 -6.04 6.96 -14.54
C ASN A 38 -5.51 5.68 -15.21
N TYR A 39 -4.67 4.92 -14.49
CA TYR A 39 -4.09 3.67 -14.98
C TYR A 39 -4.95 2.49 -14.54
N GLY A 40 -5.57 1.82 -15.51
CA GLY A 40 -6.19 0.52 -15.33
C GLY A 40 -5.16 -0.60 -15.27
N LEU A 41 -5.54 -1.73 -14.67
CA LEU A 41 -4.74 -2.95 -14.75
C LEU A 41 -4.82 -3.54 -16.16
N ASP A 42 -3.67 -3.85 -16.75
CA ASP A 42 -3.56 -4.62 -17.98
C ASP A 42 -2.51 -5.74 -17.84
N ASN A 43 -2.28 -6.50 -18.91
CA ASN A 43 -1.34 -7.62 -18.90
C ASN A 43 0.12 -7.21 -19.14
N ALA A 44 0.43 -5.90 -19.08
CA ALA A 44 1.77 -5.38 -19.37
C ALA A 44 2.35 -4.63 -18.17
N PHE A 45 3.69 -4.57 -18.12
CA PHE A 45 4.39 -3.75 -17.15
C PHE A 45 4.82 -2.44 -17.81
N HIS A 46 4.24 -1.33 -17.34
CA HIS A 46 4.51 0.00 -17.87
C HIS A 46 5.48 0.79 -16.99
N CYS A 47 6.11 1.78 -17.62
CA CYS A 47 6.79 2.84 -16.89
C CYS A 47 5.77 3.91 -16.50
N TYR A 48 5.25 3.81 -15.27
CA TYR A 48 4.32 4.75 -14.66
C TYR A 48 5.01 6.01 -14.13
N LEU A 49 6.25 5.89 -13.65
CA LEU A 49 7.06 6.99 -13.13
C LEU A 49 8.17 7.33 -14.13
N PRO A 50 8.03 8.42 -14.92
CA PRO A 50 9.04 8.82 -15.89
C PRO A 50 10.31 9.34 -15.20
N ALA A 51 11.39 9.43 -15.96
CA ALA A 51 12.64 10.02 -15.48
C ALA A 51 12.42 11.48 -15.04
N GLY A 52 12.98 11.87 -13.90
CA GLY A 52 12.76 13.19 -13.29
C GLY A 52 11.53 13.29 -12.39
N HIS A 53 10.74 12.22 -12.23
CA HIS A 53 9.63 12.19 -11.28
C HIS A 53 10.10 12.38 -9.84
N THR A 54 9.40 13.26 -9.11
CA THR A 54 9.68 13.53 -7.70
C THR A 54 8.78 12.71 -6.81
N VAL A 55 9.39 11.77 -6.07
CA VAL A 55 8.73 10.94 -5.05
C VAL A 55 8.45 11.77 -3.81
N GLY A 56 7.32 11.50 -3.14
CA GLY A 56 6.95 12.12 -1.88
C GLY A 56 7.74 11.59 -0.68
N LYS A 57 7.22 11.84 0.53
CA LYS A 57 7.85 11.41 1.78
C LYS A 57 7.53 9.95 2.08
N ALA A 58 8.55 9.09 2.09
CA ALA A 58 8.39 7.69 2.47
C ALA A 58 7.99 7.54 3.96
N GLN A 59 7.02 6.66 4.22
CA GLN A 59 6.52 6.32 5.56
C GLN A 59 6.19 4.82 5.64
N PRO A 60 6.36 4.18 6.82
CA PRO A 60 5.99 2.78 6.99
C PRO A 60 4.48 2.56 6.74
N LEU A 61 4.14 1.70 5.78
CA LEU A 61 2.76 1.36 5.43
C LEU A 61 2.07 0.46 6.46
N PHE A 62 2.85 -0.39 7.13
CA PHE A 62 2.31 -1.37 8.07
C PHE A 62 2.96 -1.19 9.43
N LYS A 63 2.13 -1.22 10.47
CA LYS A 63 2.57 -1.35 11.85
C LYS A 63 2.56 -2.83 12.21
N ARG A 64 3.56 -3.25 12.99
CA ARG A 64 3.57 -4.58 13.58
C ARG A 64 2.35 -4.73 14.49
N VAL A 65 1.67 -5.86 14.38
CA VAL A 65 0.62 -6.24 15.33
C VAL A 65 1.28 -6.95 16.50
N GLU A 66 1.25 -6.32 17.66
CA GLU A 66 1.84 -6.88 18.89
C GLU A 66 0.95 -7.97 19.48
N THR A 67 1.55 -9.06 19.97
CA THR A 67 0.82 -10.20 20.56
C THR A 67 -0.07 -9.77 21.73
N ALA A 68 0.40 -8.84 22.56
CA ALA A 68 -0.38 -8.30 23.67
C ALA A 68 -1.69 -7.65 23.22
N LEU A 69 -1.67 -6.94 22.08
CA LEU A 69 -2.86 -6.30 21.51
C LEU A 69 -3.85 -7.35 21.00
N VAL A 70 -3.35 -8.45 20.41
CA VAL A 70 -4.19 -9.57 19.97
C VAL A 70 -4.90 -10.22 21.14
N GLU A 71 -4.19 -10.53 22.23
CA GLU A 71 -4.79 -11.12 23.43
C GLU A 71 -5.79 -10.18 24.11
N GLN A 72 -5.49 -8.88 24.16
CA GLN A 72 -6.40 -7.86 24.67
C GLN A 72 -7.72 -7.85 23.89
N TYR A 73 -7.65 -7.84 22.55
CA TYR A 73 -8.86 -7.86 21.72
C TYR A 73 -9.59 -9.19 21.80
N ARG A 74 -8.88 -10.32 21.87
CA ARG A 74 -9.49 -11.63 22.07
C ARG A 74 -10.29 -11.66 23.37
N ALA A 75 -9.72 -11.22 24.48
CA ALA A 75 -10.42 -11.17 25.77
C ALA A 75 -11.61 -10.21 25.74
N ARG A 76 -11.46 -9.04 25.12
CA ARG A 76 -12.52 -8.02 25.01
C ARG A 76 -13.71 -8.49 24.19
N PHE A 77 -13.48 -9.28 23.15
CA PHE A 77 -14.52 -9.69 22.18
C PHE A 77 -14.88 -11.18 22.24
N ALA A 78 -14.43 -11.93 23.26
CA ALA A 78 -14.74 -13.36 23.42
C ALA A 78 -16.22 -13.69 23.71
N GLY A 79 -17.07 -12.67 23.91
CA GLY A 79 -18.47 -12.85 24.33
C GLY A 79 -18.61 -13.19 25.81
N GLN A 80 -19.78 -12.95 26.40
CA GLN A 80 -20.09 -13.42 27.75
C GLN A 80 -20.51 -14.88 27.67
N LYS A 81 -19.79 -15.77 28.37
CA LYS A 81 -20.25 -17.14 28.60
C LYS A 81 -21.52 -17.06 29.44
N LYS A 82 -22.64 -17.53 28.87
CA LYS A 82 -23.87 -17.78 29.61
C LYS A 82 -23.69 -18.99 30.51
#